data_AF-A0A3Q4GVB9-F1
#
_entry.id   AF-A0A3Q4GVB9-F1
#
_cell.length_a   1.000
_cell.length_b   1.000
_cell.length_c   1.000
_cell.angle_alpha   90.00
_cell.angle_beta   90.00
_cell.angle_gamma   90.00
#
_symmetry.space_group_name_H-M   'P 1'
#
loop_
_entity.id
_entity.type
_entity.pdbx_description
1 polymer ?
#
loop_
_entity_poly.entity_id
_entity_poly.type
_entity_poly.pdbx_seq_one_letter_code
_entity_poly.pdbx_strand_id
1 'polypeptide(L)'
;MCAAGKVSGLLFLITLEYFFSVYYSLRFSSSPVGWLRFNNKCFMFKGKKNDIKGNWSYARSWCREQGGDLAVIDDQYENEQRFPPQRRDLELPTWIGLSDLLVENQYAWSDGVIFFTQWGPGEPTNIKDEGCVSMHASRMFHGTWNDTKCDLEKPYICKKTSGTSSIRTEL
;
A
#
# COMPACT_ATOMS: atom_id res chain seq x y z
N MET A 1 -6.79 8.94 -12.37
CA MET A 1 -6.53 7.50 -12.67
C MET A 1 -5.25 7.09 -11.94
N CYS A 2 -5.10 5.85 -11.44
CA CYS A 2 -3.80 5.37 -10.98
C CYS A 2 -2.82 5.58 -12.16
N ALA A 3 -2.00 6.62 -12.14
CA ALA A 3 -1.23 7.00 -13.33
C ALA A 3 0.02 6.13 -13.45
N ALA A 4 0.29 5.65 -14.67
CA ALA A 4 1.58 5.12 -15.05
C ALA A 4 2.63 6.21 -14.88
N GLY A 5 3.73 5.89 -14.20
CA GLY A 5 4.97 6.63 -14.43
C GLY A 5 5.21 6.65 -15.93
N LYS A 6 5.50 7.83 -16.49
CA LYS A 6 5.77 8.01 -17.92
C LYS A 6 6.91 7.08 -18.31
N VAL A 7 6.62 6.01 -19.04
CA VAL A 7 7.66 5.29 -19.80
C VAL A 7 7.75 6.04 -21.12
N SER A 8 8.83 6.80 -21.30
CA SER A 8 9.10 7.51 -22.56
C SER A 8 9.18 6.50 -23.70
N GLY A 9 8.32 6.67 -24.70
CA GLY A 9 8.14 5.70 -25.78
C GLY A 9 9.29 5.67 -26.78
N LEU A 10 9.50 4.49 -27.36
CA LEU A 10 10.02 4.34 -28.72
C LEU A 10 9.01 3.44 -29.47
N LEU A 11 8.32 4.00 -30.47
CA LEU A 11 7.45 3.24 -31.38
C LEU A 11 8.31 2.50 -32.41
N PHE A 12 8.16 1.18 -32.50
CA PHE A 12 8.56 0.41 -33.69
C PHE A 12 7.31 -0.02 -34.45
N LEU A 13 7.25 0.34 -35.73
CA LEU A 13 6.19 0.00 -36.68
C LEU A 13 6.30 -1.49 -37.06
N ILE A 14 5.38 -2.36 -36.61
CA ILE A 14 5.27 -3.74 -37.11
C ILE A 14 3.78 -4.14 -37.27
N THR A 15 3.54 -5.05 -38.20
CA THR A 15 2.34 -5.29 -39.03
C THR A 15 1.01 -5.68 -38.35
N LEU A 16 -0.09 -5.47 -39.08
CA LEU A 16 -1.50 -5.41 -38.63
C LEU A 16 -2.12 -6.70 -38.02
N GLU A 17 -1.47 -7.86 -38.08
CA GLU A 17 -2.00 -9.08 -37.44
C GLU A 17 -1.61 -9.23 -35.96
N TYR A 18 -0.55 -8.52 -35.52
CA TYR A 18 -0.20 -8.42 -34.10
C TYR A 18 -1.23 -7.62 -33.29
N PHE A 19 -1.99 -6.74 -33.95
CA PHE A 19 -2.91 -5.85 -33.26
C PHE A 19 -4.11 -6.58 -32.64
N PHE A 20 -4.66 -7.65 -33.23
CA PHE A 20 -5.81 -8.32 -32.59
C PHE A 20 -5.44 -9.01 -31.27
N SER A 21 -4.25 -9.61 -31.18
CA SER A 21 -3.73 -10.24 -29.96
C SER A 21 -3.33 -9.20 -28.90
N VAL A 22 -2.72 -8.10 -29.33
CA VAL A 22 -2.36 -6.97 -28.45
C VAL A 22 -3.61 -6.21 -27.98
N TYR A 23 -4.64 -6.06 -28.81
CA TYR A 23 -5.88 -5.36 -28.45
C TYR A 23 -6.76 -6.19 -27.50
N TYR A 24 -6.75 -7.52 -27.60
CA TYR A 24 -7.46 -8.40 -26.66
C TYR A 24 -6.78 -8.45 -25.29
N SER A 25 -5.44 -8.34 -25.24
CA SER A 25 -4.67 -8.25 -23.99
C SER A 25 -4.74 -6.86 -23.32
N LEU A 26 -5.06 -5.79 -24.08
CA LEU A 26 -5.24 -4.42 -23.58
C LEU A 26 -6.62 -4.14 -22.95
N ARG A 27 -7.49 -5.14 -22.79
CA ARG A 27 -8.76 -5.03 -22.04
C ARG A 27 -8.64 -5.39 -20.55
N PHE A 28 -7.44 -5.44 -20.00
CA PHE A 28 -7.24 -5.37 -18.56
C PHE A 28 -7.08 -3.90 -18.18
N SER A 29 -7.94 -3.36 -17.31
CA SER A 29 -7.80 -2.00 -16.80
C SER A 29 -6.36 -1.81 -16.30
N SER A 30 -5.53 -1.08 -17.06
CA SER A 30 -4.11 -0.90 -16.78
C SER A 30 -3.96 -0.01 -15.55
N SER A 31 -4.11 -0.64 -14.38
CA SER A 31 -3.49 -0.08 -13.20
C SER A 31 -1.98 -0.03 -13.49
N PRO A 32 -1.30 1.05 -13.12
CA PRO A 32 0.12 1.22 -13.38
C PRO A 32 0.88 0.04 -12.79
N VAL A 33 1.93 -0.42 -13.44
CA VAL A 33 2.67 -1.64 -13.05
C VAL A 33 2.84 -1.70 -11.53
N GLY A 34 2.19 -2.69 -10.90
CA GLY A 34 2.24 -2.94 -9.45
C GLY A 34 1.17 -2.26 -8.58
N TRP A 35 0.41 -1.28 -9.08
CA TRP A 35 -0.74 -0.71 -8.37
C TRP A 35 -2.01 -1.50 -8.65
N LEU A 36 -2.87 -1.63 -7.64
CA LEU A 36 -4.17 -2.28 -7.69
C LEU A 36 -5.23 -1.24 -7.38
N ARG A 37 -6.04 -0.89 -8.39
CA ARG A 37 -7.14 0.05 -8.21
C ARG A 37 -8.31 -0.59 -7.45
N PHE A 38 -8.89 0.18 -6.55
CA PHE A 38 -10.17 -0.10 -5.91
C PHE A 38 -10.90 1.24 -5.69
N ASN A 39 -12.06 1.42 -6.32
CA ASN A 39 -12.78 2.70 -6.33
C ASN A 39 -11.87 3.89 -6.73
N ASN A 40 -11.79 4.90 -5.86
CA ASN A 40 -10.94 6.08 -5.97
C ASN A 40 -9.58 5.90 -5.27
N LYS A 41 -9.16 4.67 -4.97
CA LYS A 41 -7.91 4.36 -4.27
C LYS A 41 -7.05 3.40 -5.10
N CYS A 42 -5.74 3.48 -4.93
CA CYS A 42 -4.75 2.58 -5.52
C CYS A 42 -3.89 2.03 -4.41
N PHE A 43 -3.59 0.73 -4.45
CA PHE A 43 -2.73 0.06 -3.48
C PHE A 43 -1.55 -0.63 -4.16
N MET A 44 -0.38 -0.67 -3.53
CA MET A 44 0.77 -1.43 -4.01
C MET A 44 1.36 -2.23 -2.86
N PHE A 45 1.68 -3.50 -3.10
CA PHE A 45 2.20 -4.42 -2.08
C PHE A 45 3.64 -4.80 -2.43
N LYS A 46 4.57 -4.58 -1.51
CA LYS A 46 6.01 -4.82 -1.69
C LYS A 46 6.55 -5.81 -0.67
N GLY A 47 7.66 -6.47 -1.00
CA GLY A 47 8.35 -7.40 -0.10
C GLY A 47 7.91 -8.87 -0.20
N LYS A 48 7.21 -9.25 -1.28
CA LYS A 48 6.87 -10.65 -1.60
C LYS A 48 8.12 -11.47 -1.96
N LYS A 49 8.30 -12.65 -1.37
CA LYS A 49 9.41 -13.57 -1.68
C LYS A 49 10.77 -12.84 -1.63
N ASN A 50 11.45 -12.73 -2.77
CA ASN A 50 12.77 -12.11 -2.95
C ASN A 50 12.70 -10.59 -3.22
N ASP A 51 11.53 -9.98 -3.11
CA ASP A 51 11.36 -8.54 -3.24
C ASP A 51 11.88 -7.79 -2.00
N ILE A 52 12.22 -6.52 -2.21
CA ILE A 52 12.79 -5.62 -1.21
C ILE A 52 11.81 -5.44 -0.05
N LYS A 53 12.32 -5.68 1.16
CA LYS A 53 11.68 -5.34 2.44
C LYS A 53 12.34 -4.06 2.95
N GLY A 54 11.68 -3.41 3.91
CA GLY A 54 12.16 -2.17 4.48
C GLY A 54 11.80 -2.05 5.95
N ASN A 55 12.61 -1.33 6.71
CA ASN A 55 12.13 -0.68 7.93
C ASN A 55 11.03 0.34 7.62
N TRP A 56 10.30 0.80 8.66
CA TRP A 56 9.10 1.61 8.46
C TRP A 56 9.40 2.94 7.74
N SER A 57 10.49 3.61 8.12
CA SER A 57 10.91 4.89 7.53
C SER A 57 11.31 4.75 6.05
N TYR A 58 12.01 3.66 5.70
CA TYR A 58 12.32 3.33 4.31
C TYR A 58 11.04 3.06 3.51
N ALA A 59 10.15 2.22 4.04
CA ALA A 59 8.90 1.86 3.38
C ALA A 59 8.03 3.10 3.09
N ARG A 60 7.93 4.02 4.05
CA ARG A 60 7.22 5.30 3.86
C ARG A 60 7.84 6.16 2.77
N SER A 61 9.16 6.33 2.82
CA SER A 61 9.89 7.12 1.82
C SER A 61 9.71 6.54 0.42
N TRP A 62 9.83 5.21 0.29
CA TRP A 62 9.63 4.52 -0.98
C TRP A 62 8.20 4.70 -1.52
N CYS A 63 7.16 4.56 -0.69
CA CYS A 63 5.78 4.80 -1.12
C CYS A 63 5.55 6.25 -1.59
N ARG A 64 6.21 7.23 -0.95
CA ARG A 64 6.18 8.64 -1.35
C ARG A 64 6.85 8.88 -2.70
N GLU A 65 7.97 8.24 -2.95
CA GLU A 65 8.64 8.26 -4.26
C GLU A 65 7.74 7.68 -5.38
N GLN A 66 6.86 6.73 -5.07
CA GLN A 66 5.88 6.19 -6.02
C GLN A 66 4.59 7.05 -6.15
N GLY A 67 4.56 8.22 -5.52
CA GLY A 67 3.44 9.16 -5.54
C GLY A 67 2.26 8.75 -4.66
N GLY A 68 2.51 8.03 -3.57
CA GLY A 68 1.55 7.72 -2.51
C GLY A 68 2.12 7.95 -1.12
N ASP A 69 1.66 7.20 -0.13
CA ASP A 69 2.28 7.09 1.21
C ASP A 69 2.04 5.64 1.72
N LEU A 70 2.58 5.26 2.87
CA LEU A 70 2.18 4.02 3.53
C LEU A 70 0.66 4.00 3.75
N ALA A 71 0.07 2.82 3.62
CA ALA A 71 -1.37 2.67 3.58
C ALA A 71 -2.04 3.08 4.89
N VAL A 72 -2.96 4.05 4.78
CA VAL A 72 -4.02 4.31 5.75
C VAL A 72 -5.16 3.33 5.48
N ILE A 73 -5.68 2.68 6.51
CA ILE A 73 -6.79 1.73 6.39
C ILE A 73 -8.07 2.45 6.79
N ASP A 74 -8.94 2.72 5.82
CA ASP A 74 -10.09 3.59 6.07
C ASP A 74 -11.25 2.86 6.74
N ASP A 75 -11.38 1.55 6.49
CA ASP A 75 -12.52 0.77 6.93
C ASP A 75 -12.21 -0.74 7.04
N GLN A 76 -13.16 -1.46 7.62
CA GLN A 76 -13.12 -2.92 7.75
C GLN A 76 -13.05 -3.63 6.40
N TYR A 77 -13.64 -3.07 5.34
CA TYR A 77 -13.64 -3.67 4.01
C TYR A 77 -12.22 -3.70 3.41
N GLU A 78 -11.47 -2.61 3.51
CA GLU A 78 -10.05 -2.58 3.13
C GLU A 78 -9.25 -3.64 3.90
N ASN A 79 -9.48 -3.72 5.22
CA ASN A 79 -8.74 -4.59 6.12
C ASN A 79 -8.97 -6.10 5.86
N GLU A 80 -10.25 -6.50 5.75
CA GLU A 80 -10.65 -7.91 5.78
C GLU A 80 -10.93 -8.51 4.40
N GLN A 81 -11.33 -7.69 3.42
CA GLN A 81 -11.70 -8.19 2.10
C GLN A 81 -10.62 -7.88 1.07
N ARG A 82 -10.03 -6.68 1.13
CA ARG A 82 -9.15 -6.21 0.05
C ARG A 82 -7.71 -6.67 0.20
N PHE A 83 -7.12 -6.51 1.38
CA PHE A 83 -5.71 -6.82 1.59
C PHE A 83 -5.42 -8.33 1.68
N PRO A 84 -6.25 -9.18 2.31
CA PRO A 84 -5.89 -10.58 2.52
C PRO A 84 -5.56 -11.37 1.25
N PRO A 85 -6.28 -11.24 0.11
CA PRO A 85 -5.89 -11.90 -1.14
C PRO A 85 -4.50 -11.49 -1.64
N GLN A 86 -4.11 -10.24 -1.43
CA GLN A 86 -2.83 -9.69 -1.91
C GLN A 86 -1.67 -10.02 -0.99
N ARG A 87 -1.95 -10.28 0.29
CA ARG A 87 -0.98 -10.65 1.31
C ARG A 87 -0.78 -12.16 1.47
N ARG A 88 -1.47 -13.02 0.71
CA ARG A 88 -1.31 -14.49 0.81
C ARG A 88 0.13 -14.96 0.63
N ASP A 89 0.90 -14.23 -0.17
CA ASP A 89 2.33 -14.51 -0.43
C ASP A 89 3.28 -13.69 0.47
N LEU A 90 2.74 -12.92 1.42
CA LEU A 90 3.53 -12.18 2.41
C LEU A 90 3.66 -13.06 3.65
N GLU A 91 4.83 -13.66 3.79
CA GLU A 91 5.16 -14.55 4.91
C GLU A 91 5.44 -13.78 6.22
N LEU A 92 5.68 -12.47 6.12
CA LEU A 92 6.02 -11.60 7.24
C LEU A 92 4.93 -10.54 7.49
N PRO A 93 4.77 -10.06 8.74
CA PRO A 93 3.89 -8.93 9.05
C PRO A 93 4.19 -7.74 8.13
N THR A 94 3.17 -6.97 7.75
CA THR A 94 3.29 -5.96 6.68
C THR A 94 3.07 -4.55 7.22
N TRP A 95 3.99 -3.62 6.96
CA TRP A 95 3.87 -2.23 7.39
C TRP A 95 2.65 -1.52 6.79
N ILE A 96 2.03 -0.70 7.63
CA ILE A 96 0.99 0.27 7.30
C ILE A 96 1.36 1.66 7.85
N GLY A 97 0.58 2.68 7.51
CA GLY A 97 0.93 4.09 7.77
C GLY A 97 0.71 4.57 9.20
N LEU A 98 0.26 3.72 10.12
CA LEU A 98 0.01 4.07 11.52
C LEU A 98 1.31 4.00 12.32
N SER A 99 1.61 5.05 13.08
CA SER A 99 2.74 5.11 14.02
C SER A 99 2.52 6.17 15.09
N ASP A 100 3.25 6.10 16.20
CA ASP A 100 3.25 7.10 17.28
C ASP A 100 4.55 7.93 17.33
N LEU A 101 5.37 7.85 16.28
CA LEU A 101 6.66 8.55 16.16
C LEU A 101 6.60 10.07 16.34
N LEU A 102 5.43 10.69 16.22
CA LEU A 102 5.24 12.12 16.45
C LEU A 102 5.03 12.44 17.93
N VAL A 103 4.24 11.61 18.62
CA VAL A 103 3.92 11.76 20.04
C VAL A 103 3.75 10.36 20.61
N GLU A 104 4.68 9.95 21.46
CA GLU A 104 4.70 8.64 22.11
C GLU A 104 3.33 8.26 22.69
N ASN A 105 2.89 7.02 22.47
CA ASN A 105 1.57 6.50 22.85
C ASN A 105 0.37 7.19 22.16
N GLN A 106 0.59 8.05 21.17
CA GLN A 106 -0.46 8.63 20.33
C GLN A 106 -0.24 8.21 18.88
N TYR A 107 -0.76 7.03 18.55
CA TYR A 107 -0.75 6.54 17.18
C TYR A 107 -1.55 7.49 16.29
N ALA A 108 -1.00 7.81 15.13
CA ALA A 108 -1.64 8.64 14.11
C ALA A 108 -1.32 8.08 12.72
N TRP A 109 -2.30 8.16 11.82
CA TRP A 109 -2.08 7.81 10.43
C TRP A 109 -1.17 8.82 9.73
N SER A 110 -0.58 8.42 8.61
CA SER A 110 0.26 9.27 7.77
C SER A 110 -0.48 10.51 7.23
N ASP A 111 -1.82 10.51 7.21
CA ASP A 111 -2.69 11.63 6.85
C ASP A 111 -3.32 12.36 8.05
N GLY A 112 -3.09 11.87 9.27
CA GLY A 112 -3.44 12.55 10.52
C GLY A 112 -4.84 12.26 11.10
N VAL A 113 -5.67 11.37 10.52
CA VAL A 113 -7.03 11.13 11.06
C VAL A 113 -7.35 9.66 11.24
N ILE A 114 -7.63 9.24 12.49
CA ILE A 114 -8.01 7.85 12.80
C ILE A 114 -9.54 7.72 12.84
N PHE A 115 -10.07 6.95 11.89
CA PHE A 115 -11.49 6.58 11.87
C PHE A 115 -11.73 5.08 12.10
N PHE A 116 -10.69 4.27 12.00
CA PHE A 116 -10.77 2.82 12.07
C PHE A 116 -9.50 2.25 12.70
N THR A 117 -9.66 1.24 13.56
CA THR A 117 -8.57 0.47 14.16
C THR A 117 -8.91 -1.01 14.18
N GLN A 118 -7.93 -1.87 13.91
CA GLN A 118 -8.07 -3.33 14.03
C GLN A 118 -6.91 -3.94 14.80
N TRP A 119 -6.71 -3.51 16.05
CA TRP A 119 -5.65 -4.05 16.91
C TRP A 119 -5.80 -5.55 17.15
N GLY A 120 -4.68 -6.23 17.29
CA GLY A 120 -4.62 -7.60 17.76
C GLY A 120 -5.02 -7.71 19.23
N PRO A 121 -5.35 -8.92 19.71
CA PRO A 121 -5.64 -9.11 21.13
C PRO A 121 -4.47 -8.65 22.01
N GLY A 122 -4.70 -7.62 22.82
CA GLY A 122 -3.69 -7.06 23.74
C GLY A 122 -2.88 -5.89 23.19
N GLU A 123 -3.07 -5.50 21.93
CA GLU A 123 -2.33 -4.41 21.28
C GLU A 123 -3.07 -3.06 21.29
N PRO A 124 -2.36 -1.92 21.18
CA PRO A 124 -0.91 -1.80 21.16
C PRO A 124 -0.27 -1.96 22.55
N THR A 125 0.89 -2.59 22.62
CA THR A 125 1.59 -2.84 23.89
C THR A 125 2.70 -1.84 24.20
N ASN A 126 3.27 -1.18 23.18
CA ASN A 126 4.42 -0.28 23.28
C ASN A 126 5.58 -0.88 24.12
N ILE A 127 5.92 -2.15 23.87
CA ILE A 127 6.94 -2.85 24.66
C ILE A 127 8.30 -2.71 23.96
N LYS A 128 9.29 -2.12 24.65
CA LYS A 128 10.68 -1.95 24.14
C LYS A 128 10.79 -0.98 22.96
N ASP A 129 10.20 0.21 23.11
CA ASP A 129 10.28 1.30 22.14
C ASP A 129 9.64 0.92 20.78
N GLU A 130 8.45 0.33 20.84
CA GLU A 130 7.65 -0.01 19.67
C GLU A 130 6.78 1.18 19.28
N GLY A 131 6.73 1.49 17.99
CA GLY A 131 5.99 2.68 17.56
C GLY A 131 5.50 2.66 16.13
N CYS A 132 5.78 1.58 15.40
CA CYS A 132 5.40 1.41 14.01
C CYS A 132 4.48 0.22 13.85
N VAL A 133 3.37 0.40 13.15
CA VAL A 133 2.31 -0.60 13.11
C VAL A 133 2.42 -1.48 11.88
N SER A 134 2.36 -2.79 12.09
CA SER A 134 2.30 -3.80 11.03
C SER A 134 1.05 -4.68 11.17
N MET A 135 0.53 -5.12 10.04
CA MET A 135 -0.55 -6.10 10.00
C MET A 135 0.01 -7.52 10.12
N HIS A 136 -0.59 -8.36 10.95
CA HIS A 136 -0.18 -9.75 11.08
C HIS A 136 -0.35 -10.52 9.76
N ALA A 137 0.65 -11.36 9.46
CA ALA A 137 0.61 -12.32 8.35
C ALA A 137 -0.11 -13.63 8.71
N SER A 138 -0.12 -13.98 10.00
CA SER A 138 -0.69 -15.25 10.48
C SER A 138 -2.18 -15.35 10.17
N ARG A 139 -2.62 -16.53 9.71
CA ARG A 139 -4.04 -16.87 9.62
C ARG A 139 -4.72 -16.86 10.98
N MET A 140 -4.02 -17.07 12.09
CA MET A 140 -4.67 -17.04 13.41
C MET A 140 -5.15 -15.64 13.80
N PHE A 141 -4.43 -14.60 13.37
CA PHE A 141 -4.68 -13.20 13.74
C PHE A 141 -5.18 -12.37 12.54
N HIS A 142 -5.76 -13.03 11.53
CA HIS A 142 -6.22 -12.52 10.24
C HIS A 142 -6.37 -10.98 10.12
N GLY A 143 -5.28 -10.30 9.73
CA GLY A 143 -5.33 -8.87 9.39
C GLY A 143 -5.53 -7.91 10.56
N THR A 144 -5.41 -8.39 11.80
CA THR A 144 -5.24 -7.53 12.98
C THR A 144 -3.84 -6.93 13.00
N TRP A 145 -3.66 -5.87 13.79
CA TRP A 145 -2.47 -5.01 13.79
C TRP A 145 -1.69 -5.14 15.08
N ASN A 146 -0.38 -4.94 14.97
CA ASN A 146 0.55 -4.90 16.08
C ASN A 146 1.48 -3.71 15.93
N ASP A 147 1.72 -2.96 17.01
CA ASP A 147 2.86 -2.06 17.08
C ASP A 147 4.14 -2.88 17.26
N THR A 148 5.19 -2.49 16.56
CA THR A 148 6.46 -3.21 16.56
C THR A 148 7.62 -2.25 16.38
N LYS A 149 8.84 -2.75 16.62
CA LYS A 149 10.06 -1.98 16.43
C LYS A 149 10.19 -1.51 14.99
N CYS A 150 10.36 -0.19 14.83
CA CYS A 150 10.35 0.48 13.54
C CYS A 150 11.51 0.08 12.61
N ASP A 151 12.62 -0.42 13.17
CA ASP A 151 13.83 -0.82 12.45
C ASP A 151 13.75 -2.22 11.82
N LEU A 152 12.66 -2.97 12.06
CA LEU A 152 12.47 -4.29 11.50
C LEU A 152 12.20 -4.25 9.99
N GLU A 153 12.90 -5.10 9.25
CA GLU A 153 12.72 -5.26 7.81
C GLU A 153 11.45 -6.07 7.49
N LYS A 154 10.43 -5.41 6.93
CA LYS A 154 9.15 -6.05 6.62
C LYS A 154 8.64 -5.68 5.21
N PRO A 155 7.74 -6.51 4.64
CA PRO A 155 6.85 -6.10 3.57
C PRO A 155 6.06 -4.82 3.91
N TYR A 156 5.57 -4.10 2.91
CA TYR A 156 4.83 -2.86 3.12
C TYR A 156 3.76 -2.61 2.06
N ILE A 157 2.73 -1.84 2.43
CA ILE A 157 1.61 -1.47 1.56
C ILE A 157 1.64 0.04 1.32
N CYS A 158 1.69 0.45 0.06
CA CYS A 158 1.50 1.84 -0.34
C CYS A 158 0.04 2.09 -0.73
N LYS A 159 -0.47 3.30 -0.45
CA LYS A 159 -1.79 3.78 -0.85
C LYS A 159 -1.67 5.15 -1.52
N LYS A 160 -2.53 5.41 -2.50
CA LYS A 160 -2.79 6.76 -3.02
C LYS A 160 -4.21 6.91 -3.50
N THR A 161 -4.76 8.12 -3.41
CA THR A 161 -6.05 8.45 -4.00
C THR A 161 -5.87 8.57 -5.52
N SER A 162 -6.67 7.83 -6.28
CA SER A 162 -6.87 8.10 -7.71
C SER A 162 -7.53 9.45 -7.82
N GLY A 163 -6.76 10.50 -8.12
CA GLY A 163 -7.34 11.81 -8.37
C GLY A 163 -8.49 11.72 -9.37
N THR A 164 -9.67 12.22 -8.98
CA THR A 164 -10.37 13.19 -9.82
C THR A 164 -9.37 14.32 -10.02
N SER A 165 -9.02 14.61 -11.27
CA SER A 165 -8.27 15.80 -11.63
C SER A 165 -8.81 16.95 -10.77
N SER A 166 -7.97 17.53 -9.92
CA SER A 166 -8.24 18.85 -9.37
C SER A 166 -8.45 19.73 -10.59
N ILE A 167 -9.72 20.02 -10.91
CA ILE A 167 -10.05 21.09 -11.83
C ILE A 167 -9.48 22.31 -11.11
N ARG A 168 -8.31 22.76 -11.55
CA ARG A 168 -7.90 24.14 -11.33
C ARG A 168 -8.97 24.95 -12.04
N THR A 169 -9.97 25.38 -11.28
CA THR A 169 -10.74 26.55 -11.66
C THR A 169 -9.79 27.72 -11.45
N GLU A 170 -9.03 28.05 -12.50
CA GLU A 170 -8.49 29.40 -12.63
C GLU A 170 -9.68 30.26 -13.05
N LEU A 171 -10.16 31.08 -12.10
CA LEU A 171 -10.88 32.33 -12.39
C LEU A 171 -9.83 33.41 -12.63
#